data_AF-A0A4Y7TBC7-F1
#
_entry.id   AF-A0A4Y7TBC7-F1
#
_cell.length_a   1.000
_cell.length_b   1.000
_cell.length_c   1.000
_cell.angle_alpha   90.00
_cell.angle_beta   90.00
_cell.angle_gamma   90.00
#
_symmetry.space_group_name_H-M   'P 1'
#
loop_
_entity.id
_entity.type
_entity.pdbx_description
1 polymer ?
#
loop_
_entity_poly.entity_id
_entity_poly.type
_entity_poly.pdbx_seq_one_letter_code
_entity_poly.pdbx_strand_id
1 'polypeptide(L)'
;MPRGPGDASWTTVPGRPNSHRLSDETFRMSQAMSDPKWSYGAAPDEKRSLIAFYPKGSYTFKFTPRGGFSFYAKGPVSLENAKEVTFGYSVFFPSGFAFNKGGKLPGLYGGDNDGVATSCSGGRRSDQCFSARLMWRSGGDGEFYTYLPPGAAANKKQCSFKNSDCNPTYGASIGRGSFKFATGRWTIVTETVRLNDVGKPNGRLLLQANGKSVIDIDGLVLRTSERGRFRGMQFQTFFGGSKPDFASPKDQRVYFSDITLAITESF
;
A
#
# COMPACT_ATOMS: atom_id res chain seq x y z
N MET A 1 30.51 2.63 -16.03
CA MET A 1 30.18 4.05 -15.78
C MET A 1 29.77 4.19 -14.33
N PRO A 2 30.40 5.07 -13.54
CA PRO A 2 29.91 5.37 -12.20
C PRO A 2 28.59 6.11 -12.38
N ARG A 3 27.46 5.47 -12.05
CA ARG A 3 26.19 6.19 -11.91
C ARG A 3 26.41 7.14 -10.74
N GLY A 4 26.25 8.45 -10.96
CA GLY A 4 26.15 9.41 -9.86
C GLY A 4 25.08 8.94 -8.86
N PRO A 5 25.10 9.43 -7.62
CA PRO A 5 24.08 9.06 -6.63
C PRO A 5 22.72 9.38 -7.24
N GLY A 6 22.01 8.35 -7.70
CA GLY A 6 20.66 8.52 -8.23
C GLY A 6 19.80 9.10 -7.12
N ASP A 7 18.85 9.95 -7.49
CA ASP A 7 17.96 10.57 -6.52
C ASP A 7 17.38 9.52 -5.56
N ALA A 8 17.56 9.72 -4.26
CA ALA A 8 17.02 8.81 -3.24
C ALA A 8 15.50 8.95 -3.08
N SER A 9 14.85 9.84 -3.84
CA SER A 9 13.42 10.11 -3.75
C SER A 9 12.83 10.57 -5.08
N TRP A 10 11.52 10.42 -5.22
CA TRP A 10 10.73 10.97 -6.31
C TRP A 10 9.32 11.29 -5.86
N THR A 11 8.64 12.17 -6.59
CA THR A 11 7.27 12.57 -6.30
C THR A 11 6.48 12.85 -7.57
N THR A 12 5.15 12.89 -7.46
CA THR A 12 4.25 13.43 -8.50
C THR A 12 3.65 14.78 -8.13
N VAL A 13 4.06 15.37 -7.00
CA VAL A 13 3.66 16.71 -6.59
C VAL A 13 4.33 17.74 -7.51
N PRO A 14 3.56 18.55 -8.27
CA PRO A 14 4.13 19.53 -9.19
C PRO A 14 5.04 20.54 -8.48
N GLY A 15 6.16 20.90 -9.12
CA GLY A 15 7.08 21.93 -8.63
C GLY A 15 7.98 21.52 -7.46
N ARG A 16 7.94 20.25 -7.03
CA ARG A 16 8.89 19.72 -6.05
C ARG A 16 10.15 19.18 -6.75
N PRO A 17 11.31 19.15 -6.06
CA PRO A 17 12.48 18.44 -6.55
C PRO A 17 12.13 16.99 -6.89
N ASN A 18 12.70 16.47 -7.98
CA ASN A 18 12.45 15.11 -8.48
C ASN A 18 10.95 14.81 -8.70
N SER A 19 10.20 15.84 -9.10
CA SER A 19 8.81 15.69 -9.51
C SER A 19 8.71 15.10 -10.92
N HIS A 20 7.85 14.10 -11.08
CA HIS A 20 7.49 13.46 -12.33
C HIS A 20 5.99 13.63 -12.57
N ARG A 21 5.57 13.42 -13.82
CA ARG A 21 4.14 13.40 -14.13
C ARG A 21 3.46 12.21 -13.47
N LEU A 22 2.24 12.37 -12.97
CA LEU A 22 1.38 11.25 -12.61
C LEU A 22 0.96 10.49 -13.89
N SER A 23 1.67 9.40 -14.19
CA SER A 23 1.56 8.59 -15.42
C SER A 23 2.11 7.17 -15.24
N ASP A 24 1.74 6.26 -16.15
CA ASP A 24 2.21 4.87 -16.17
C ASP A 24 3.73 4.75 -16.31
N GLU A 25 4.32 5.65 -17.09
CA GLU A 25 5.77 5.75 -17.29
C GLU A 25 6.52 5.98 -15.98
N THR A 26 6.04 6.92 -15.15
CA THR A 26 6.61 7.21 -13.84
C THR A 26 6.50 6.00 -12.91
N PHE A 27 5.35 5.31 -12.90
CA PHE A 27 5.15 4.14 -12.07
C PHE A 27 6.04 2.95 -12.47
N ARG A 28 6.47 2.87 -13.74
CA ARG A 28 7.16 1.70 -14.32
C ARG A 28 6.42 0.41 -13.97
N MET A 29 5.16 0.37 -14.39
CA MET A 29 4.21 -0.66 -13.95
C MET A 29 4.60 -2.06 -14.42
N SER A 30 4.30 -3.05 -13.59
CA SER A 30 4.40 -4.48 -13.91
C SER A 30 3.19 -5.24 -13.35
N GLN A 31 2.90 -6.41 -13.94
CA GLN A 31 1.73 -7.23 -13.63
C GLN A 31 0.42 -6.41 -13.56
N ALA A 32 0.29 -5.44 -14.45
CA ALA A 32 -0.89 -4.61 -14.53
C ALA A 32 -2.06 -5.39 -15.11
N MET A 33 -3.23 -5.32 -14.46
CA MET A 33 -4.46 -5.85 -15.03
C MET A 33 -4.92 -4.99 -16.21
N SER A 34 -5.37 -5.64 -17.29
CA SER A 34 -6.01 -4.97 -18.42
C SER A 34 -7.46 -4.56 -18.14
N ASP A 35 -8.12 -5.26 -17.20
CA ASP A 35 -9.49 -5.00 -16.77
C ASP A 35 -9.67 -5.44 -15.28
N PRO A 36 -10.07 -4.55 -14.36
CA PRO A 36 -10.41 -3.14 -14.58
C PRO A 36 -9.16 -2.29 -14.74
N LYS A 37 -9.21 -1.32 -15.66
CA LYS A 37 -8.10 -0.38 -15.93
C LYS A 37 -8.31 0.92 -15.16
N TRP A 38 -7.23 1.48 -14.64
CA TRP A 38 -7.22 2.82 -14.07
C TRP A 38 -7.37 3.90 -15.15
N SER A 39 -7.71 5.11 -14.74
CA SER A 39 -7.64 6.30 -15.59
C SER A 39 -6.93 7.44 -14.87
N TYR A 40 -6.54 8.47 -15.63
CA TYR A 40 -6.03 9.72 -15.07
C TYR A 40 -6.99 10.84 -15.42
N GLY A 41 -7.29 11.70 -14.45
CA GLY A 41 -8.23 12.80 -14.64
C GLY A 41 -8.24 13.74 -13.45
N ALA A 42 -9.17 14.69 -13.46
CA ALA A 42 -9.35 15.61 -12.34
C ALA A 42 -10.14 14.91 -11.21
N ALA A 43 -9.69 15.11 -9.98
CA ALA A 43 -10.55 14.92 -8.79
C ALA A 43 -11.59 16.04 -8.71
N PRO A 44 -12.58 15.98 -7.80
CA PRO A 44 -13.61 17.01 -7.69
C PRO A 44 -13.10 18.43 -7.42
N ASP A 45 -11.87 18.59 -6.93
CA ASP A 45 -11.18 19.86 -6.72
C ASP A 45 -10.18 20.19 -7.84
N GLU A 46 -10.39 19.62 -9.04
CA GLU A 46 -9.55 19.75 -10.24
C GLU A 46 -8.13 19.17 -10.11
N LYS A 47 -7.78 18.56 -8.99
CA LYS A 47 -6.46 17.97 -8.80
C LYS A 47 -6.25 16.75 -9.67
N ARG A 48 -5.21 16.76 -10.51
CA ARG A 48 -4.83 15.61 -11.33
C ARG A 48 -4.60 14.37 -10.46
N SER A 49 -5.28 13.29 -10.80
CA SER A 49 -5.37 12.08 -10.00
C SER A 49 -5.36 10.81 -10.85
N LEU A 50 -4.83 9.74 -10.27
CA LEU A 50 -5.08 8.36 -10.68
C LEU A 50 -6.43 7.94 -10.10
N ILE A 51 -7.31 7.39 -10.93
CA ILE A 51 -8.72 7.17 -10.59
C ILE A 51 -9.02 5.67 -10.60
N ALA A 52 -9.57 5.19 -9.49
CA ALA A 52 -10.18 3.88 -9.38
C ALA A 52 -11.71 4.00 -9.49
N PHE A 53 -12.33 3.21 -10.37
CA PHE A 53 -13.79 3.11 -10.47
C PHE A 53 -14.28 1.77 -9.93
N TYR A 54 -15.28 1.79 -9.05
CA TYR A 54 -15.90 0.62 -8.47
C TYR A 54 -17.37 0.56 -8.89
N PRO A 55 -17.72 -0.29 -9.87
CA PRO A 55 -19.12 -0.56 -10.19
C PRO A 55 -19.86 -1.13 -8.98
N LYS A 56 -21.15 -0.84 -8.86
CA LYS A 56 -22.04 -1.51 -7.90
C LYS A 56 -21.92 -3.02 -8.05
N GLY A 57 -21.82 -3.73 -6.93
CA GLY A 57 -21.64 -5.18 -6.91
C GLY A 57 -20.19 -5.64 -7.01
N SER A 58 -19.22 -4.76 -7.30
CA SER A 58 -17.81 -5.18 -7.44
C SER A 58 -17.13 -5.47 -6.10
N TYR A 59 -16.43 -6.59 -6.03
CA TYR A 59 -15.51 -6.94 -4.93
C TYR A 59 -14.46 -7.94 -5.40
N THR A 60 -13.22 -7.74 -4.97
CA THR A 60 -12.04 -8.47 -5.47
C THR A 60 -11.99 -8.50 -7.00
N PHE A 61 -10.98 -9.16 -7.58
CA PHE A 61 -10.87 -9.28 -9.04
C PHE A 61 -11.43 -10.59 -9.59
N LYS A 62 -11.93 -11.48 -8.71
CA LYS A 62 -12.41 -12.82 -9.07
C LYS A 62 -13.88 -12.84 -9.50
N PHE A 63 -14.62 -11.75 -9.32
CA PHE A 63 -16.05 -11.66 -9.60
C PHE A 63 -16.36 -10.49 -10.52
N THR A 64 -17.49 -10.57 -11.20
CA THR A 64 -18.00 -9.55 -12.13
C THR A 64 -19.22 -8.86 -11.51
N PRO A 65 -19.35 -7.52 -11.62
CA PRO A 65 -18.40 -6.61 -12.27
C PRO A 65 -17.10 -6.46 -11.46
N ARG A 66 -15.97 -6.28 -12.15
CA ARG A 66 -14.70 -5.96 -11.49
C ARG A 66 -14.61 -4.46 -11.24
N GLY A 67 -13.96 -4.07 -10.15
CA GLY A 67 -13.80 -2.66 -9.77
C GLY A 67 -12.44 -2.37 -9.15
N GLY A 68 -11.99 -1.14 -9.30
CA GLY A 68 -10.68 -0.67 -8.87
C GLY A 68 -9.62 -0.86 -9.93
N PHE A 69 -8.40 -1.23 -9.50
CA PHE A 69 -7.29 -1.61 -10.39
C PHE A 69 -6.22 -2.38 -9.62
N SER A 70 -5.31 -3.02 -10.35
CA SER A 70 -4.12 -3.69 -9.79
C SER A 70 -2.93 -3.57 -10.71
N PHE A 71 -1.83 -3.07 -10.18
CA PHE A 71 -0.48 -3.17 -10.75
C PHE A 71 0.56 -3.10 -9.63
N TYR A 72 1.78 -3.52 -9.93
CA TYR A 72 2.96 -3.23 -9.11
C TYR A 72 3.77 -2.15 -9.80
N ALA A 73 4.46 -1.31 -9.02
CA ALA A 73 5.17 -0.15 -9.53
C ALA A 73 6.53 -0.03 -8.84
N LYS A 74 7.61 -0.01 -9.64
CA LYS A 74 8.97 0.18 -9.14
C LYS A 74 9.32 1.66 -8.93
N GLY A 75 8.70 2.54 -9.71
CA GLY A 75 9.08 3.96 -9.74
C GLY A 75 10.44 4.21 -10.42
N PRO A 76 10.86 5.48 -10.53
CA PRO A 76 12.12 5.86 -11.16
C PRO A 76 13.37 5.53 -10.32
N VAL A 77 13.23 5.43 -9.00
CA VAL A 77 14.32 5.20 -8.02
C VAL A 77 14.55 3.71 -7.79
N SER A 78 15.82 3.28 -7.75
CA SER A 78 16.18 1.89 -7.48
C SER A 78 16.17 1.60 -5.98
N LEU A 79 15.49 0.53 -5.57
CA LEU A 79 15.34 0.13 -4.16
C LEU A 79 16.29 -1.00 -3.72
N GLU A 80 17.23 -1.43 -4.56
CA GLU A 80 18.07 -2.62 -4.30
C GLU A 80 18.96 -2.47 -3.05
N ASN A 81 19.33 -1.25 -2.67
CA ASN A 81 20.12 -0.96 -1.47
C ASN A 81 19.30 -0.29 -0.35
N ALA A 82 17.98 -0.19 -0.50
CA ALA A 82 17.13 0.48 0.50
C ALA A 82 16.88 -0.42 1.71
N LYS A 83 17.20 0.09 2.91
CA LYS A 83 16.90 -0.52 4.21
C LYS A 83 15.64 0.06 4.83
N GLU A 84 15.41 1.36 4.64
CA GLU A 84 14.19 2.06 5.03
C GLU A 84 13.62 2.85 3.86
N VAL A 85 12.31 2.72 3.64
CA VAL A 85 11.57 3.41 2.58
C VAL A 85 10.34 4.07 3.16
N THR A 86 10.17 5.35 2.85
CA THR A 86 8.93 6.10 3.08
C THR A 86 8.15 6.17 1.78
N PHE A 87 6.90 5.69 1.80
CA PHE A 87 5.95 5.78 0.70
C PHE A 87 4.72 6.56 1.15
N GLY A 88 4.27 7.50 0.33
CA GLY A 88 3.15 8.38 0.67
C GLY A 88 2.27 8.71 -0.53
N TYR A 89 1.02 9.03 -0.25
CA TYR A 89 0.05 9.51 -1.23
C TYR A 89 -1.12 10.22 -0.57
N SER A 90 -1.77 11.09 -1.32
CA SER A 90 -3.06 11.67 -0.99
C SER A 90 -4.17 10.80 -1.57
N VAL A 91 -5.18 10.46 -0.77
CA VAL A 91 -6.37 9.72 -1.20
C VAL A 91 -7.64 10.53 -0.93
N PHE A 92 -8.54 10.58 -1.91
CA PHE A 92 -9.82 11.28 -1.82
C PHE A 92 -10.98 10.32 -2.04
N PHE A 93 -11.80 10.19 -1.01
CA PHE A 93 -13.10 9.55 -1.07
C PHE A 93 -14.17 10.65 -1.26
N PRO A 94 -14.96 10.66 -2.35
CA PRO A 94 -16.00 11.67 -2.56
C PRO A 94 -17.00 11.76 -1.41
N SER A 95 -17.64 12.92 -1.28
CA SER A 95 -18.73 13.09 -0.31
C SER A 95 -19.78 12.00 -0.51
N GLY A 96 -20.20 11.36 0.59
CA GLY A 96 -21.12 10.23 0.55
C GLY A 96 -20.55 8.92 0.00
N PHE A 97 -19.22 8.77 -0.14
CA PHE A 97 -18.59 7.48 -0.45
C PHE A 97 -19.04 6.41 0.55
N ALA A 98 -19.45 5.25 0.04
CA ALA A 98 -19.98 4.17 0.85
C ALA A 98 -18.91 3.09 1.04
N PHE A 99 -18.21 3.16 2.18
CA PHE A 99 -17.08 2.28 2.52
C PHE A 99 -17.44 0.79 2.63
N ASN A 100 -18.73 0.47 2.85
CA ASN A 100 -19.22 -0.86 3.16
C ASN A 100 -18.35 -1.55 4.23
N LYS A 101 -17.93 -2.81 4.05
CA LYS A 101 -17.08 -3.56 5.01
C LYS A 101 -15.58 -3.32 4.84
N GLY A 102 -15.17 -2.62 3.78
CA GLY A 102 -13.79 -2.28 3.53
C GLY A 102 -13.24 -2.64 2.15
N GLY A 103 -12.00 -2.24 1.93
CA GLY A 103 -11.27 -2.46 0.69
C GLY A 103 -9.80 -2.12 0.82
N LYS A 104 -9.04 -2.43 -0.23
CA LYS A 104 -7.57 -2.37 -0.23
C LYS A 104 -7.09 -1.02 -0.75
N LEU A 105 -5.98 -0.56 -0.24
CA LEU A 105 -5.27 0.64 -0.68
C LEU A 105 -3.78 0.32 -0.92
N PRO A 106 -3.08 1.12 -1.73
CA PRO A 106 -1.67 0.92 -2.01
C PRO A 106 -0.78 0.91 -0.77
N GLY A 107 0.33 0.18 -0.86
CA GLY A 107 1.42 0.17 0.11
C GLY A 107 2.66 -0.55 -0.44
N LEU A 108 3.69 -0.68 0.38
CA LEU A 108 5.00 -1.23 0.04
C LEU A 108 4.99 -2.76 0.07
N TYR A 109 5.84 -3.34 -0.77
CA TYR A 109 6.06 -4.78 -0.81
C TYR A 109 7.53 -5.11 -1.07
N GLY A 110 7.91 -6.34 -0.73
CA GLY A 110 9.27 -6.81 -0.95
C GLY A 110 9.39 -8.33 -0.82
N GLY A 111 10.59 -8.81 -1.10
CA GLY A 111 10.93 -10.22 -1.03
C GLY A 111 12.27 -10.55 -1.68
N ASP A 112 12.62 -11.83 -1.61
CA ASP A 112 13.90 -12.38 -2.09
C ASP A 112 14.14 -12.13 -3.58
N ASN A 113 13.08 -12.08 -4.38
CA ASN A 113 13.09 -11.74 -5.81
C ASN A 113 11.71 -11.22 -6.25
N ASP A 114 11.62 -10.68 -7.48
CA ASP A 114 10.37 -10.10 -8.00
C ASP A 114 9.19 -11.09 -7.99
N GLY A 115 9.40 -12.34 -8.41
CA GLY A 115 8.34 -13.35 -8.49
C GLY A 115 7.76 -13.72 -7.13
N VAL A 116 8.62 -13.86 -6.12
CA VAL A 116 8.18 -14.15 -4.74
C VAL A 116 7.61 -12.90 -4.07
N ALA A 117 8.13 -11.70 -4.34
CA ALA A 117 7.61 -10.48 -3.73
C ALA A 117 6.14 -10.20 -4.10
N THR A 118 5.71 -10.51 -5.32
CA THR A 118 4.31 -10.28 -5.77
C THR A 118 3.30 -11.31 -5.27
N SER A 119 3.69 -12.18 -4.33
CA SER A 119 2.93 -13.38 -3.98
C SER A 119 2.46 -13.42 -2.51
N CYS A 120 2.88 -12.45 -1.67
CA CYS A 120 2.41 -12.28 -0.29
C CYS A 120 1.07 -11.51 -0.22
N SER A 121 0.01 -12.10 -0.80
CA SER A 121 -1.36 -11.57 -0.77
C SER A 121 -2.40 -12.67 -1.01
N GLY A 122 -3.70 -12.36 -0.87
CA GLY A 122 -4.79 -13.27 -1.27
C GLY A 122 -4.91 -14.56 -0.45
N GLY A 123 -4.27 -14.61 0.73
CA GLY A 123 -4.21 -15.79 1.60
C GLY A 123 -2.91 -16.57 1.50
N ARG A 124 -2.05 -16.25 0.53
CA ARG A 124 -0.71 -16.85 0.43
C ARG A 124 0.29 -16.07 1.31
N ARG A 125 1.07 -16.81 2.10
CA ARG A 125 2.08 -16.31 3.03
C ARG A 125 3.41 -17.02 2.76
N SER A 126 4.53 -16.35 3.02
CA SER A 126 5.86 -16.93 2.87
C SER A 126 6.86 -16.15 3.72
N ASP A 127 7.91 -16.82 4.20
CA ASP A 127 9.03 -16.15 4.88
C ASP A 127 9.95 -15.37 3.94
N GLN A 128 9.74 -15.51 2.62
CA GLN A 128 10.54 -14.91 1.56
C GLN A 128 9.96 -13.61 1.00
N CYS A 129 8.80 -13.14 1.50
CA CYS A 129 8.20 -11.88 1.08
C CYS A 129 7.45 -11.18 2.21
N PHE A 130 7.17 -9.90 2.00
CA PHE A 130 6.24 -9.14 2.81
C PHE A 130 5.38 -8.22 1.95
N SER A 131 4.20 -7.86 2.47
CA SER A 131 3.45 -6.68 2.01
C SER A 131 2.95 -5.89 3.21
N ALA A 132 3.00 -4.56 3.12
CA ALA A 132 2.44 -3.62 4.07
C ALA A 132 1.52 -2.71 3.28
N ARG A 133 0.28 -3.16 3.05
CA ARG A 133 -0.75 -2.34 2.38
C ARG A 133 -1.60 -1.62 3.41
N LEU A 134 -2.42 -0.70 2.94
CA LEU A 134 -3.47 -0.12 3.77
C LEU A 134 -4.83 -0.73 3.42
N MET A 135 -5.77 -0.66 4.35
CA MET A 135 -7.18 -0.93 4.10
C MET A 135 -8.05 0.19 4.65
N TRP A 136 -9.15 0.49 3.96
CA TRP A 136 -10.30 1.13 4.61
C TRP A 136 -11.25 0.06 5.12
N ARG A 137 -12.02 0.43 6.14
CA ARG A 137 -13.08 -0.37 6.77
C ARG A 137 -14.36 0.44 6.87
N SER A 138 -15.39 -0.15 7.48
CA SER A 138 -16.67 0.52 7.73
C SER A 138 -16.49 1.89 8.38
N GLY A 139 -17.27 2.87 7.94
CA GLY A 139 -17.20 4.24 8.47
C GLY A 139 -15.86 4.95 8.22
N GLY A 140 -15.08 4.49 7.24
CA GLY A 140 -13.81 5.10 6.85
C GLY A 140 -12.64 4.75 7.76
N ASP A 141 -12.78 3.79 8.68
CA ASP A 141 -11.67 3.37 9.54
C ASP A 141 -10.48 2.91 8.71
N GLY A 142 -9.30 3.44 9.01
CA GLY A 142 -8.04 3.05 8.38
C GLY A 142 -7.28 2.01 9.21
N GLU A 143 -6.51 1.17 8.53
CA GLU A 143 -5.62 0.20 9.15
C GLU A 143 -4.41 -0.09 8.24
N PHE A 144 -3.31 -0.54 8.86
CA PHE A 144 -2.32 -1.34 8.14
C PHE A 144 -2.91 -2.73 7.89
N TYR A 145 -2.61 -3.30 6.72
CA TYR A 145 -2.97 -4.66 6.36
C TYR A 145 -1.75 -5.40 5.83
N THR A 146 -1.16 -6.23 6.69
CA THR A 146 0.18 -6.77 6.49
C THR A 146 0.18 -8.27 6.18
N TYR A 147 1.13 -8.67 5.36
CA TYR A 147 1.61 -10.05 5.26
C TYR A 147 3.08 -10.02 5.62
N LEU A 148 3.43 -10.42 6.85
CA LEU A 148 4.82 -10.55 7.29
C LEU A 148 5.23 -12.04 7.33
N PRO A 149 6.54 -12.35 7.25
CA PRO A 149 7.08 -13.70 7.42
C PRO A 149 6.40 -14.49 8.56
N PRO A 150 5.63 -15.55 8.25
CA PRO A 150 4.87 -16.30 9.24
C PRO A 150 5.75 -17.12 10.22
N GLY A 151 6.96 -17.51 9.83
CA GLY A 151 7.90 -18.27 10.67
C GLY A 151 8.59 -17.42 11.75
N ALA A 152 8.51 -16.09 11.67
CA ALA A 152 9.13 -15.21 12.65
C ALA A 152 8.20 -14.94 13.84
N ALA A 153 8.45 -15.60 14.98
CA ALA A 153 7.64 -15.43 16.20
C ALA A 153 7.52 -13.97 16.67
N ALA A 154 8.55 -13.15 16.44
CA ALA A 154 8.55 -11.71 16.75
C ALA A 154 7.41 -10.96 16.05
N ASN A 155 6.96 -11.42 14.88
CA ASN A 155 5.87 -10.79 14.14
C ASN A 155 4.51 -10.94 14.84
N LYS A 156 4.38 -11.73 15.92
CA LYS A 156 3.17 -11.70 16.78
C LYS A 156 3.00 -10.36 17.49
N LYS A 157 4.07 -9.58 17.64
CA LYS A 157 4.04 -8.25 18.29
C LYS A 157 3.06 -7.29 17.63
N GLN A 158 2.90 -7.33 16.31
CA GLN A 158 1.93 -6.47 15.61
C GLN A 158 0.48 -6.73 16.08
N CYS A 159 0.17 -7.96 16.49
CA CYS A 159 -1.16 -8.38 16.95
C CYS A 159 -1.50 -7.80 18.33
N SER A 160 -0.48 -7.40 19.11
CA SER A 160 -0.65 -6.77 20.41
C SER A 160 -0.88 -5.26 20.30
N PHE A 161 -0.72 -4.66 19.12
CA PHE A 161 -1.08 -3.27 18.90
C PHE A 161 -2.60 -3.11 19.02
N LYS A 162 -3.06 -1.99 19.61
CA LYS A 162 -4.49 -1.74 19.87
C LYS A 162 -5.33 -1.92 18.58
N ASN A 163 -6.51 -2.55 18.71
CA ASN A 163 -7.44 -2.81 17.61
C ASN A 163 -6.82 -3.58 16.43
N SER A 164 -5.99 -4.58 16.73
CA SER A 164 -5.35 -5.45 15.72
C SER A 164 -5.91 -6.87 15.76
N ASP A 165 -5.97 -7.50 14.60
CA ASP A 165 -6.44 -8.87 14.39
C ASP A 165 -5.51 -9.59 13.41
N CYS A 166 -4.74 -10.55 13.93
CA CYS A 166 -3.86 -11.39 13.13
C CYS A 166 -4.60 -12.64 12.67
N ASN A 167 -5.23 -12.53 11.50
CA ASN A 167 -5.92 -13.66 10.89
C ASN A 167 -4.94 -14.80 10.56
N PRO A 168 -5.29 -16.07 10.82
CA PRO A 168 -4.41 -17.20 10.50
C PRO A 168 -4.29 -17.42 8.98
N THR A 169 -5.35 -17.14 8.23
CA THR A 169 -5.44 -17.40 6.79
C THR A 169 -5.06 -16.19 5.94
N TYR A 170 -5.51 -15.00 6.33
CA TYR A 170 -5.30 -13.76 5.58
C TYR A 170 -4.27 -12.85 6.26
N GLY A 171 -4.09 -11.64 5.73
CA GLY A 171 -3.21 -10.64 6.33
C GLY A 171 -3.71 -10.19 7.70
N ALA A 172 -2.80 -9.62 8.49
CA ALA A 172 -3.13 -9.06 9.78
C ALA A 172 -3.69 -7.63 9.61
N SER A 173 -4.81 -7.35 10.27
CA SER A 173 -5.35 -5.99 10.40
C SER A 173 -4.68 -5.33 11.59
N ILE A 174 -3.97 -4.22 11.39
CA ILE A 174 -3.19 -3.56 12.44
C ILE A 174 -3.73 -2.17 12.69
N GLY A 175 -4.09 -1.88 13.95
CA GLY A 175 -4.50 -0.54 14.34
C GLY A 175 -5.81 -0.07 13.70
N ARG A 176 -6.80 -0.96 13.51
CA ARG A 176 -8.07 -0.58 12.88
C ARG A 176 -8.74 0.58 13.61
N GLY A 177 -9.05 1.64 12.85
CA GLY A 177 -9.68 2.85 13.38
C GLY A 177 -8.73 3.77 14.15
N SER A 178 -7.41 3.56 14.06
CA SER A 178 -6.41 4.50 14.63
C SER A 178 -6.43 5.85 13.90
N PHE A 179 -7.01 5.88 12.70
CA PHE A 179 -7.35 7.07 11.92
C PHE A 179 -8.58 6.77 11.05
N LYS A 180 -9.15 7.82 10.46
CA LYS A 180 -10.28 7.71 9.52
C LYS A 180 -9.95 8.39 8.20
N PHE A 181 -10.29 7.74 7.11
CA PHE A 181 -10.44 8.36 5.81
C PHE A 181 -11.71 9.20 5.81
N ALA A 182 -11.55 10.50 5.61
CA ALA A 182 -12.69 11.40 5.49
C ALA A 182 -13.30 11.32 4.09
N THR A 183 -14.61 11.61 4.00
CA THR A 183 -15.27 11.84 2.71
C THR A 183 -15.24 13.33 2.37
N GLY A 184 -15.21 13.65 1.09
CA GLY A 184 -15.22 15.02 0.56
C GLY A 184 -13.94 15.82 0.80
N ARG A 185 -12.86 15.19 1.30
CA ARG A 185 -11.56 15.83 1.51
C ARG A 185 -10.41 14.84 1.33
N TRP A 186 -9.23 15.35 1.03
CA TRP A 186 -8.01 14.54 0.96
C TRP A 186 -7.61 14.03 2.33
N THR A 187 -7.18 12.78 2.38
CA THR A 187 -6.42 12.21 3.49
C THR A 187 -5.02 11.90 2.98
N ILE A 188 -3.99 12.45 3.61
CA ILE A 188 -2.60 12.14 3.29
C ILE A 188 -2.21 10.94 4.15
N VAL A 189 -1.72 9.87 3.52
CA VAL A 189 -1.16 8.73 4.23
C VAL A 189 0.31 8.57 3.86
N THR A 190 1.13 8.24 4.86
CA THR A 190 2.55 8.01 4.69
C THR A 190 2.96 6.82 5.54
N GLU A 191 3.44 5.76 4.90
CA GLU A 191 4.03 4.63 5.58
C GLU A 191 5.54 4.68 5.45
N THR A 192 6.24 4.43 6.56
CA THR A 192 7.68 4.20 6.57
C THR A 192 7.92 2.77 7.04
N VAL A 193 8.61 2.01 6.20
CA VAL A 193 8.90 0.60 6.43
C VAL A 193 10.40 0.46 6.52
N ARG A 194 10.87 -0.15 7.60
CA ARG A 194 12.28 -0.47 7.82
C ARG A 194 12.48 -1.98 7.84
N LEU A 195 13.32 -2.49 6.94
CA LEU A 195 13.74 -3.89 6.95
C LEU A 195 14.63 -4.16 8.16
N ASN A 196 14.45 -5.34 8.74
CA ASN A 196 15.31 -5.83 9.80
C ASN A 196 16.68 -6.30 9.28
N ASP A 197 17.67 -6.33 10.15
CA ASP A 197 18.88 -7.12 9.92
C ASP A 197 18.53 -8.61 9.99
N VAL A 198 19.13 -9.44 9.13
CA VAL A 198 18.82 -10.89 9.13
C VAL A 198 19.17 -11.49 10.48
N GLY A 199 18.25 -12.26 11.06
CA GLY A 199 18.39 -12.86 12.39
C GLY A 199 18.06 -11.93 13.56
N LYS A 200 17.77 -10.64 13.34
CA LYS A 200 17.39 -9.70 14.41
C LYS A 200 15.97 -9.16 14.17
N PRO A 201 15.10 -9.10 15.19
CA PRO A 201 13.79 -8.47 15.06
C PRO A 201 13.90 -6.96 15.31
N ASN A 202 14.50 -6.21 14.39
CA ASN A 202 14.69 -4.75 14.52
C ASN A 202 14.12 -3.95 13.33
N GLY A 203 13.20 -4.57 12.58
CA GLY A 203 12.40 -3.90 11.56
C GLY A 203 11.27 -3.10 12.17
N ARG A 204 10.68 -2.19 11.39
CA ARG A 204 9.67 -1.23 11.85
C ARG A 204 8.61 -0.96 10.79
N LEU A 205 7.38 -0.75 11.24
CA LEU A 205 6.28 -0.20 10.48
C LEU A 205 5.79 1.08 11.17
N LEU A 206 5.85 2.20 10.47
CA LEU A 206 5.28 3.48 10.91
C LEU A 206 4.23 3.93 9.90
N LEU A 207 3.04 4.32 10.37
CA LEU A 207 2.00 4.95 9.56
C LEU A 207 1.65 6.31 10.15
N GLN A 208 1.61 7.30 9.26
CA GLN A 208 1.13 8.63 9.53
C GLN A 208 -0.12 8.90 8.70
N ALA A 209 -1.11 9.55 9.31
CA ALA A 209 -2.29 10.07 8.63
C ALA A 209 -2.35 11.58 8.87
N ASN A 210 -2.40 12.37 7.81
CA ASN A 210 -2.35 13.84 7.84
C ASN A 210 -1.19 14.37 8.70
N GLY A 211 0.00 13.77 8.55
CA GLY A 211 1.22 14.14 9.28
C GLY A 211 1.32 13.62 10.72
N LYS A 212 0.25 13.05 11.30
CA LYS A 212 0.27 12.50 12.66
C LYS A 212 0.58 11.01 12.64
N SER A 213 1.53 10.55 13.45
CA SER A 213 1.78 9.11 13.67
C SER A 213 0.57 8.46 14.33
N VAL A 214 0.05 7.41 13.69
CA VAL A 214 -1.16 6.69 14.10
C VAL A 214 -0.89 5.20 14.39
N ILE A 215 0.15 4.64 13.77
CA ILE A 215 0.66 3.30 14.08
C ILE A 215 2.18 3.36 14.06
N ASP A 216 2.83 2.78 15.07
CA ASP A 216 4.28 2.69 15.16
C ASP A 216 4.65 1.40 15.87
N ILE A 217 5.24 0.46 15.14
CA ILE A 217 5.57 -0.87 15.64
C ILE A 217 6.98 -1.21 15.18
N ASP A 218 7.91 -1.23 16.13
CA ASP A 218 9.25 -1.75 15.96
C ASP A 218 9.32 -3.22 16.39
N GLY A 219 10.50 -3.84 16.31
CA GLY A 219 10.68 -5.21 16.78
C GLY A 219 10.19 -6.27 15.81
N LEU A 220 10.05 -5.94 14.51
CA LEU A 220 9.47 -6.81 13.49
C LEU A 220 10.54 -7.50 12.63
N VAL A 221 10.14 -8.56 11.95
CA VAL A 221 10.94 -9.29 10.95
C VAL A 221 10.21 -9.23 9.61
N LEU A 222 10.72 -8.43 8.68
CA LEU A 222 10.19 -8.25 7.32
C LEU A 222 10.97 -9.07 6.28
N ARG A 223 12.20 -9.46 6.59
CA ARG A 223 13.04 -10.35 5.77
C ARG A 223 13.75 -11.40 6.63
N THR A 224 13.88 -12.60 6.09
CA THR A 224 14.58 -13.73 6.72
C THR A 224 15.88 -14.11 6.00
N SER A 225 16.17 -13.48 4.86
CA SER A 225 17.38 -13.72 4.07
C SER A 225 18.02 -12.41 3.61
N GLU A 226 19.32 -12.43 3.32
CA GLU A 226 20.04 -11.28 2.77
C GLU A 226 19.63 -10.94 1.33
N ARG A 227 18.78 -11.73 0.69
CA ARG A 227 18.19 -11.41 -0.62
C ARG A 227 16.92 -10.57 -0.51
N GLY A 228 16.30 -10.54 0.68
CA GLY A 228 15.08 -9.78 0.91
C GLY A 228 15.32 -8.29 0.71
N ARG A 229 14.64 -7.70 -0.28
CA ARG A 229 14.69 -6.27 -0.62
C ARG A 229 13.27 -5.71 -0.82
N PHE A 230 13.14 -4.39 -0.73
CA PHE A 230 11.96 -3.72 -1.27
C PHE A 230 11.90 -3.96 -2.79
N ARG A 231 10.71 -4.23 -3.30
CA ARG A 231 10.48 -4.41 -4.74
C ARG A 231 9.57 -3.34 -5.35
N GLY A 232 8.99 -2.48 -4.53
CA GLY A 232 8.28 -1.28 -4.96
C GLY A 232 6.97 -1.07 -4.20
N MET A 233 6.00 -0.52 -4.91
CA MET A 233 4.66 -0.23 -4.41
C MET A 233 3.66 -1.23 -5.03
N GLN A 234 2.84 -1.84 -4.19
CA GLN A 234 1.72 -2.69 -4.60
C GLN A 234 0.47 -1.83 -4.72
N PHE A 235 0.27 -1.24 -5.91
CA PHE A 235 -0.88 -0.39 -6.22
C PHE A 235 -2.11 -1.24 -6.56
N GLN A 236 -2.79 -1.68 -5.52
CA GLN A 236 -3.99 -2.46 -5.63
C GLN A 236 -5.09 -1.84 -4.81
N THR A 237 -6.23 -1.61 -5.45
CA THR A 237 -7.40 -1.08 -4.77
C THR A 237 -8.66 -1.72 -5.30
N PHE A 238 -9.50 -2.17 -4.38
CA PHE A 238 -10.74 -2.90 -4.63
C PHE A 238 -11.53 -3.03 -3.33
N PHE A 239 -12.85 -3.00 -3.42
CA PHE A 239 -13.73 -3.46 -2.34
C PHE A 239 -13.46 -4.93 -2.06
N GLY A 240 -13.38 -5.36 -0.80
CA GLY A 240 -13.23 -6.80 -0.58
C GLY A 240 -12.75 -7.27 0.77
N GLY A 241 -12.36 -8.53 0.74
CA GLY A 241 -12.97 -9.60 1.53
C GLY A 241 -13.48 -10.61 0.48
N SER A 242 -13.55 -11.89 0.79
CA SER A 242 -13.79 -12.93 -0.23
C SER A 242 -15.27 -13.28 -0.44
N LYS A 243 -16.18 -12.42 0.04
CA LYS A 243 -17.63 -12.68 0.07
C LYS A 243 -18.42 -11.51 -0.55
N PRO A 244 -19.62 -11.77 -1.14
CA PRO A 244 -20.45 -10.75 -1.79
C PRO A 244 -20.85 -9.57 -0.91
N ASP A 245 -20.91 -9.76 0.42
CA ASP A 245 -21.26 -8.71 1.38
C ASP A 245 -20.19 -7.61 1.51
N PHE A 246 -19.02 -7.78 0.87
CA PHE A 246 -18.01 -6.73 0.71
C PHE A 246 -18.21 -5.87 -0.54
N ALA A 247 -19.14 -6.22 -1.43
CA ALA A 247 -19.37 -5.51 -2.69
C ALA A 247 -19.55 -4.01 -2.53
N SER A 248 -19.06 -3.23 -3.51
CA SER A 248 -19.38 -1.81 -3.61
C SER A 248 -20.90 -1.64 -3.69
N PRO A 249 -21.55 -0.91 -2.77
CA PRO A 249 -23.01 -0.80 -2.74
C PRO A 249 -23.58 0.07 -3.85
N LYS A 250 -22.73 0.88 -4.50
CA LYS A 250 -23.07 1.76 -5.62
C LYS A 250 -21.85 1.98 -6.52
N ASP A 251 -22.07 2.60 -7.66
CA ASP A 251 -21.00 3.10 -8.50
C ASP A 251 -20.28 4.24 -7.78
N GLN A 252 -18.98 4.12 -7.60
CA GLN A 252 -18.19 5.14 -6.91
C GLN A 252 -16.73 5.13 -7.34
N ARG A 253 -16.04 6.24 -7.06
CA ARG A 253 -14.64 6.44 -7.43
C ARG A 253 -13.79 6.78 -6.22
N VAL A 254 -12.51 6.43 -6.27
CA VAL A 254 -11.47 6.91 -5.35
C VAL A 254 -10.36 7.51 -6.18
N TYR A 255 -9.81 8.63 -5.71
CA TYR A 255 -8.78 9.39 -6.40
C TYR A 255 -7.50 9.35 -5.59
N PHE A 256 -6.38 9.14 -6.28
CA PHE A 256 -5.04 9.09 -5.70
C PHE A 256 -4.18 10.17 -6.35
N SER A 257 -3.49 10.97 -5.56
CA SER A 257 -2.59 12.03 -6.03
C SER A 257 -1.39 12.16 -5.11
N ASP A 258 -0.46 13.05 -5.42
CA ASP A 258 0.76 13.33 -4.63
C ASP A 258 1.56 12.06 -4.25
N ILE A 259 1.70 11.13 -5.18
CA ILE A 259 2.48 9.92 -4.93
C ILE A 259 3.94 10.30 -4.69
N THR A 260 4.50 9.85 -3.57
CA THR A 260 5.88 10.11 -3.14
C THR A 260 6.54 8.81 -2.69
N LEU A 261 7.82 8.64 -2.98
CA LEU A 261 8.64 7.60 -2.37
C LEU A 261 10.05 8.13 -2.12
N ALA A 262 10.62 7.77 -0.98
CA ALA A 262 11.98 8.13 -0.59
C ALA A 262 12.67 6.96 0.13
N ILE A 263 13.95 6.77 -0.14
CA ILE A 263 14.86 5.92 0.64
C ILE A 263 15.41 6.80 1.77
N THR A 264 15.16 6.40 3.02
CA THR A 264 15.57 7.13 4.22
C THR A 264 16.74 6.46 4.96
N GLU A 265 17.01 5.19 4.68
CA GLU A 265 18.18 4.44 5.15
C GLU A 265 18.61 3.44 4.05
N SER A 266 19.92 3.30 3.81
CA SER A 266 20.50 2.25 2.97
C SER A 266 21.15 1.17 3.83
N PHE A 267 21.33 -0.03 3.27
CA PHE A 267 22.10 -1.11 3.92
C PHE A 267 23.59 -0.78 4.05
#